data_AF-A0A8J7H1F5-F1
#
_entry.id   AF-A0A8J7H1F5-F1
#
_cell.length_a   1.000
_cell.length_b   1.000
_cell.length_c   1.000
_cell.angle_alpha   90.00
_cell.angle_beta   90.00
_cell.angle_gamma   90.00
#
_symmetry.space_group_name_H-M   'P 1'
#
loop_
_entity.id
_entity.type
_entity.pdbx_description
1 polymer ?
#
loop_
_entity_poly.entity_id
_entity_poly.type
_entity_poly.pdbx_seq_one_letter_code
_entity_poly.pdbx_strand_id
1 'polypeptide(L)'
;MTDDELRTLFKLPDPITTDEFVRRTGKSEPSVRKLIERRLLPLATEREIMGEGGSSYRLFILWNEWLEMVYEMTEQLPPERYDWKRAWYKRVKKLREDLGVPYRLGEKNEVAANE
;
A
#
# COMPACT_ATOMS: atom_id res chain seq x y z
N MET A 1 7.78 16.17 8.19
CA MET A 1 7.79 14.90 7.45
C MET A 1 8.02 15.22 5.98
N THR A 2 9.05 14.69 5.35
CA THR A 2 9.46 14.99 3.96
C THR A 2 8.71 14.11 2.96
N ASP A 3 8.71 14.52 1.69
CA ASP A 3 8.11 13.75 0.58
C ASP A 3 8.75 12.35 0.44
N ASP A 4 10.00 12.18 0.87
CA ASP A 4 10.70 10.89 0.93
C ASP A 4 10.19 9.98 2.03
N GLU A 5 9.81 10.52 3.19
CA GLU A 5 9.20 9.75 4.28
C GLU A 5 7.79 9.26 3.89
N LEU A 6 7.07 10.07 3.11
CA LEU A 6 5.79 9.69 2.51
C LEU A 6 5.95 8.56 1.51
N ARG A 7 6.90 8.69 0.55
CA ARG A 7 7.24 7.60 -0.38
C ARG A 7 7.67 6.33 0.35
N THR A 8 8.35 6.45 1.48
CA THR A 8 8.80 5.31 2.29
C THR A 8 7.63 4.56 2.95
N LEU A 9 6.56 5.25 3.37
CA LEU A 9 5.35 4.60 3.85
C LEU A 9 4.61 3.82 2.74
N PHE A 10 4.66 4.30 1.49
CA PHE A 10 4.13 3.56 0.33
C PHE A 10 5.06 2.43 -0.12
N LYS A 11 6.32 2.42 0.32
CA LYS A 11 7.23 1.27 0.15
C LYS A 11 7.01 0.17 1.19
N LEU A 12 6.24 0.43 2.25
CA LEU A 12 5.89 -0.61 3.19
C LEU A 12 4.73 -1.41 2.57
N PRO A 13 4.94 -2.70 2.23
CA PRO A 13 3.86 -3.54 1.78
C PRO A 13 2.74 -3.50 2.82
N ASP A 14 1.47 -3.52 2.37
CA ASP A 14 0.33 -3.79 3.25
C ASP A 14 0.01 -5.29 3.18
N PRO A 15 0.66 -6.14 4.00
CA PRO A 15 0.42 -7.56 4.00
C PRO A 15 -0.98 -7.85 4.56
N ILE A 16 -1.84 -8.46 3.75
CA ILE A 16 -3.17 -8.91 4.17
C ILE A 16 -3.29 -10.42 4.10
N THR A 17 -4.20 -10.97 4.91
CA THR A 17 -4.54 -12.40 4.89
C THR A 17 -5.44 -12.75 3.70
N THR A 18 -5.55 -14.04 3.40
CA THR A 18 -6.50 -14.56 2.40
C THR A 18 -7.94 -14.13 2.70
N ASP A 19 -8.36 -14.16 3.97
CA ASP A 19 -9.71 -13.81 4.39
C ASP A 19 -10.01 -12.34 4.13
N GLU A 20 -9.03 -11.47 4.39
CA GLU A 20 -9.15 -10.04 4.12
C GLU A 20 -9.21 -9.77 2.61
N PHE A 21 -8.43 -10.49 1.81
CA PHE A 21 -8.50 -10.40 0.34
C PHE A 21 -9.85 -10.87 -0.20
N VAL A 22 -10.41 -11.96 0.34
CA VAL A 22 -11.78 -12.44 0.04
C VAL A 22 -12.81 -11.37 0.37
N ARG A 23 -12.73 -10.79 1.57
CA ARG A 23 -13.64 -9.74 2.04
C ARG A 23 -13.63 -8.51 1.13
N ARG A 24 -12.44 -8.06 0.72
CA ARG A 24 -12.24 -6.88 -0.14
C ARG A 24 -12.67 -7.11 -1.58
N THR A 25 -12.27 -8.24 -2.18
CA THR A 25 -12.52 -8.51 -3.60
C THR A 25 -13.86 -9.18 -3.89
N GLY A 26 -14.55 -9.70 -2.88
CA GLY A 26 -15.78 -10.50 -3.02
C GLY A 26 -15.57 -11.86 -3.70
N LYS A 27 -14.31 -12.27 -3.96
CA LYS A 27 -13.99 -13.58 -4.54
C LYS A 27 -14.19 -14.67 -3.50
N SER A 28 -14.60 -15.86 -3.94
CA SER A 28 -14.69 -17.02 -3.05
C SER A 28 -13.30 -17.46 -2.59
N GLU A 29 -13.21 -17.94 -1.35
CA GLU A 29 -11.97 -18.45 -0.77
C GLU A 29 -11.29 -19.54 -1.64
N PRO A 30 -12.01 -20.54 -2.22
CA PRO A 30 -11.38 -21.50 -3.13
C PRO A 30 -10.80 -20.85 -4.39
N SER A 31 -11.41 -19.76 -4.88
CA SER A 31 -10.87 -19.02 -6.02
C SER A 31 -9.59 -18.29 -5.64
N VAL A 32 -9.54 -17.67 -4.47
CA VAL A 32 -8.34 -16.97 -3.98
C VAL A 32 -7.21 -17.97 -3.72
N ARG A 33 -7.51 -19.15 -3.14
CA ARG A 33 -6.54 -20.25 -2.99
C ARG A 33 -5.92 -20.67 -4.32
N LYS A 34 -6.72 -20.83 -5.38
CA LYS A 34 -6.21 -21.11 -6.73
C LYS A 34 -5.31 -20.00 -7.27
N LEU A 35 -5.58 -18.72 -6.97
CA LEU A 35 -4.71 -17.62 -7.37
C LEU A 35 -3.37 -17.66 -6.63
N ILE A 36 -3.40 -17.97 -5.33
CA ILE A 36 -2.19 -18.16 -4.50
C ILE A 36 -1.35 -19.33 -5.02
N GLU A 37 -1.96 -20.50 -5.20
CA GLU A 37 -1.28 -21.72 -5.70
C GLU A 37 -0.62 -21.49 -7.06
N ARG A 38 -1.28 -20.72 -7.93
CA ARG A 38 -0.78 -20.37 -9.26
C ARG A 38 0.18 -19.17 -9.26
N ARG A 39 0.49 -18.59 -8.10
CA ARG A 39 1.34 -17.39 -7.93
C ARG A 39 0.87 -16.21 -8.79
N LEU A 40 -0.45 -16.01 -8.88
CA LEU A 40 -1.10 -14.93 -9.62
C LEU A 40 -1.40 -13.70 -8.74
N LEU A 41 -0.91 -13.69 -7.52
CA LEU A 41 -0.98 -12.56 -6.60
C LEU A 41 0.45 -12.19 -6.17
N PRO A 42 0.70 -10.91 -5.83
CA PRO A 42 1.94 -10.54 -5.16
C PRO A 42 1.89 -11.11 -3.73
N LEU A 43 2.87 -11.96 -3.40
CA LEU A 43 2.90 -12.72 -2.16
C LEU A 43 4.21 -12.43 -1.41
N ALA A 44 4.12 -12.31 -0.09
CA ALA A 44 5.26 -12.31 0.81
C ALA A 44 5.13 -13.45 1.81
N THR A 45 6.26 -14.00 2.23
CA THR A 45 6.32 -15.00 3.29
C THR A 45 7.11 -14.42 4.45
N GLU A 46 6.50 -14.35 5.62
CA GLU A 46 7.17 -13.90 6.84
C GLU A 46 7.43 -15.08 7.75
N ARG A 47 8.64 -15.15 8.32
CA ARG A 47 9.01 -16.16 9.30
C ARG A 47 8.51 -15.72 10.68
N GLU A 48 7.56 -16.46 11.22
CA GLU A 48 7.11 -16.28 12.60
C GLU A 48 7.92 -17.20 13.51
N ILE A 49 8.69 -16.62 14.43
CA ILE A 49 9.47 -17.38 15.41
C ILE A 49 8.57 -17.70 16.61
N MET A 50 8.30 -18.98 16.84
CA MET A 50 7.47 -19.47 17.95
C MET A 50 8.34 -19.98 19.10
N GLY A 51 9.14 -19.09 19.69
CA GLY A 51 10.01 -19.39 20.83
C GLY A 51 11.09 -20.46 20.55
N GLU A 52 11.55 -21.14 21.59
CA GLU A 52 12.59 -22.19 21.50
C GLU A 52 12.15 -23.44 20.71
N GLY A 53 10.84 -23.61 20.47
CA GLY A 53 10.25 -24.83 19.91
C GLY A 53 10.04 -24.86 18.40
N GLY A 54 10.30 -23.76 17.68
CA GLY A 54 10.23 -23.76 16.22
C GLY A 54 9.87 -22.42 15.59
N SER A 55 9.86 -22.40 14.26
CA SER A 55 9.39 -21.26 13.47
C SER A 55 8.39 -21.72 12.44
N SER A 56 7.35 -20.93 12.20
CA SER A 56 6.40 -21.11 11.11
C SER A 56 6.63 -20.07 10.03
N TYR A 57 6.05 -20.28 8.85
CA TYR A 57 6.02 -19.30 7.78
C TYR A 57 4.57 -18.90 7.52
N ARG A 58 4.27 -17.61 7.60
CA ARG A 58 2.96 -17.06 7.23
C ARG A 58 3.05 -16.46 5.85
N LEU A 59 2.08 -16.80 5.00
CA LEU A 59 1.91 -16.21 3.68
C LEU A 59 0.97 -15.02 3.77
N PHE A 60 1.39 -13.89 3.18
CA PHE A 60 0.59 -12.69 3.05
C PHE A 60 0.43 -12.30 1.59
N ILE A 61 -0.70 -11.70 1.26
CA ILE A 61 -0.94 -11.06 -0.03
C ILE A 61 -0.54 -9.59 0.14
N LEU A 62 0.27 -9.08 -0.78
CA LEU A 62 0.73 -7.70 -0.75
C LEU A 62 -0.33 -6.81 -1.41
N TRP A 63 -1.15 -6.16 -0.58
CA TRP A 63 -2.36 -5.50 -1.07
C TRP A 63 -2.06 -4.27 -1.93
N ASN A 64 -1.12 -3.42 -1.52
CA ASN A 64 -0.78 -2.20 -2.26
C ASN A 64 -0.24 -2.53 -3.66
N GLU A 65 0.64 -3.53 -3.73
CA GLU A 65 1.24 -4.05 -4.96
C GLU A 65 0.17 -4.64 -5.88
N TRP A 66 -0.82 -5.34 -5.32
CA TRP A 66 -1.94 -5.84 -6.11
C TRP A 66 -2.77 -4.68 -6.70
N LEU A 67 -3.04 -3.63 -5.90
CA LEU A 67 -3.75 -2.45 -6.40
C LEU A 67 -2.95 -1.69 -7.46
N GLU A 68 -1.63 -1.61 -7.32
CA GLU A 68 -0.73 -1.01 -8.31
C GLU A 68 -0.76 -1.80 -9.62
N MET A 69 -0.62 -3.13 -9.59
CA MET A 69 -0.72 -3.98 -10.78
C MET A 69 -2.08 -3.86 -11.49
N VAL A 70 -3.17 -3.81 -10.72
CA VAL A 70 -4.52 -3.60 -11.28
C VAL A 70 -4.61 -2.24 -11.96
N TYR A 71 -4.11 -1.19 -11.33
CA TYR A 71 -4.12 0.15 -11.90
C TYR A 71 -3.26 0.23 -13.17
N GLU A 72 -2.03 -0.30 -13.15
CA GLU A 72 -1.13 -0.31 -14.30
C GLU A 72 -1.74 -1.01 -15.52
N MET A 73 -2.50 -2.09 -15.29
CA MET A 73 -3.08 -2.88 -16.38
C MET A 73 -4.44 -2.34 -16.88
N THR A 74 -5.19 -1.64 -16.03
CA THR A 74 -6.57 -1.23 -16.35
C THR A 74 -6.75 0.29 -16.48
N GLU A 75 -5.77 1.07 -16.03
CA GLU A 75 -5.88 2.52 -15.77
C GLU A 75 -7.06 2.92 -14.87
N GLN A 76 -7.71 1.94 -14.22
CA GLN A 76 -8.86 2.13 -13.36
C GLN A 76 -8.42 2.04 -11.90
N LEU A 77 -8.83 3.03 -11.11
CA LEU A 77 -8.56 3.03 -9.69
C LEU A 77 -9.61 2.18 -8.95
N PRO A 78 -9.20 1.13 -8.21
CA PRO A 78 -10.13 0.29 -7.47
C PRO A 78 -10.89 1.10 -6.41
N PRO A 79 -12.20 0.82 -6.21
CA PRO A 79 -13.11 1.65 -5.39
C PRO A 79 -12.71 1.75 -3.92
N GLU A 80 -12.03 0.74 -3.37
CA GLU A 80 -11.59 0.69 -1.96
C GLU A 80 -10.47 1.69 -1.61
N ARG A 81 -9.91 2.38 -2.62
CA ARG A 81 -8.87 3.40 -2.43
C ARG A 81 -9.38 4.64 -1.68
N TYR A 82 -10.69 4.83 -1.55
CA TYR A 82 -11.22 6.11 -1.08
C TYR A 82 -11.20 6.31 0.43
N ASP A 83 -11.35 5.27 1.26
CA ASP A 83 -11.56 5.50 2.69
C ASP A 83 -10.27 5.63 3.47
N TRP A 84 -9.32 4.72 3.29
CA TRP A 84 -8.03 4.80 3.99
C TRP A 84 -7.23 6.01 3.52
N LYS A 85 -7.21 6.30 2.21
CA LYS A 85 -6.47 7.43 1.64
C LYS A 85 -7.09 8.77 2.04
N ARG A 86 -8.43 8.89 2.07
CA ARG A 86 -9.09 10.11 2.60
C ARG A 86 -8.92 10.26 4.10
N ALA A 87 -9.05 9.19 4.88
CA ALA A 87 -8.80 9.22 6.32
C ALA A 87 -7.36 9.63 6.62
N TRP A 88 -6.41 9.11 5.83
CA TRP A 88 -5.02 9.47 5.90
C TRP A 88 -4.77 10.93 5.46
N TYR A 89 -5.36 11.39 4.34
CA TYR A 89 -5.28 12.79 3.93
C TYR A 89 -5.83 13.75 5.01
N LYS A 90 -6.93 13.38 5.67
CA LYS A 90 -7.45 14.14 6.81
C LYS A 90 -6.46 14.17 7.98
N ARG A 91 -5.86 13.02 8.34
CA ARG A 91 -4.85 12.93 9.40
C ARG A 91 -3.61 13.76 9.09
N VAL A 92 -3.12 13.70 7.86
CA VAL A 92 -1.91 14.42 7.42
C VAL A 92 -2.16 15.91 7.29
N LYS A 93 -3.35 16.32 6.81
CA LYS A 93 -3.76 17.72 6.81
C LYS A 93 -3.79 18.27 8.23
N LYS A 94 -4.37 17.53 9.18
CA LYS A 94 -4.36 17.90 10.60
C LYS A 94 -2.95 17.97 11.17
N LEU A 95 -2.13 16.93 10.92
CA LEU A 95 -0.74 16.88 11.36
C LEU A 95 0.08 18.05 10.79
N ARG A 96 -0.18 18.47 9.56
CA ARG A 96 0.42 19.66 8.94
C ARG A 96 0.02 20.94 9.67
N GLU A 97 -1.28 21.11 9.96
CA GLU A 97 -1.80 22.27 10.69
C GLU A 97 -1.15 22.35 12.08
N ASP A 98 -1.03 21.21 12.77
CA ASP A 98 -0.39 21.10 14.09
C ASP A 98 1.13 21.41 14.03
N LEU A 99 1.80 21.09 12.92
CA LEU A 99 3.25 21.29 12.73
C LEU A 99 3.64 22.59 12.03
N GLY A 100 2.66 23.40 11.59
CA GLY A 100 2.90 24.71 10.95
C GLY A 100 3.63 24.66 9.59
N VAL A 101 3.61 23.54 8.87
CA VAL A 101 4.41 23.36 7.63
C VAL A 101 3.66 23.90 6.39
N PRO A 102 4.23 24.86 5.63
CA PRO A 102 3.62 25.37 4.41
C PRO A 102 3.69 24.35 3.26
N TYR A 103 2.65 24.34 2.42
CA TYR A 103 2.52 23.44 1.27
C TYR A 103 3.26 24.03 0.06
N ARG A 104 4.20 23.29 -0.54
CA ARG A 104 4.70 23.55 -1.89
C ARG A 104 4.42 22.34 -2.76
N LEU A 105 3.41 22.44 -3.64
CA LEU A 105 3.25 21.50 -4.74
C LEU A 105 3.85 22.15 -5.99
N GLY A 106 4.94 21.58 -6.51
CA GLY A 106 5.34 21.78 -7.90
C GLY A 106 5.93 23.13 -8.28
N GLU A 107 6.93 23.65 -7.54
CA GLU A 107 7.85 24.61 -8.16
C GLU A 107 8.79 23.82 -9.09
N LYS A 108 8.45 23.82 -10.40
CA LYS A 108 9.44 23.58 -11.45
C LYS A 108 10.57 24.59 -11.22
N ASN A 109 11.79 24.11 -11.07
CA ASN A 109 12.98 24.93 -11.15
C ASN A 109 13.11 25.47 -12.59
N GLU A 110 12.40 26.54 -12.92
CA GLU A 110 12.82 27.43 -13.99
C GLU A 110 13.95 28.28 -13.40
N VAL A 111 15.18 27.86 -13.69
CA VAL A 111 16.37 28.67 -13.46
C VAL A 111 16.26 29.84 -14.44
N ALA A 112 15.76 30.97 -13.94
CA ALA A 112 15.81 32.23 -14.68
C ALA A 112 17.29 32.58 -14.92
N ALA A 113 17.67 32.58 -16.20
CA ALA A 113 18.89 33.17 -16.68
C ALA A 113 18.88 34.66 -16.32
N ASN A 114 19.90 35.11 -15.58
CA ASN A 114 20.16 36.54 -15.41
C ASN A 114 21.19 36.95 -16.46
N GLU A 115 20.76 37.83 -17.38
CA GLU A 115 21.58 38.91 -17.92
C GLU A 115 21.80 39.99 -16.85
#